data_AF-A0A174SCT0-F1
#
_entry.id   AF-A0A174SCT0-F1
#
_cell.length_a   1.000
_cell.length_b   1.000
_cell.length_c   1.000
_cell.angle_alpha   90.00
_cell.angle_beta   90.00
_cell.angle_gamma   90.00
#
_symmetry.space_group_name_H-M   'P 1'
#
loop_
_entity.id
_entity.type
_entity.pdbx_description
1 polymer ?
#
loop_
_entity_poly.entity_id
_entity_poly.type
_entity_poly.pdbx_seq_one_letter_code
_entity_poly.pdbx_strand_id
1 'polypeptide(L)' 'MKEEFDFDSIRKKTIEQLKAGKPLLGKDDAFAPLLTSILNAALEGEKMHILQKKKSDG' A
#
# COMPACT_ATOMS: atom_id res chain seq x y z
N MET A 1 12.86 3.21 -11.12
CA MET A 1 11.55 3.87 -11.27
C MET A 1 10.76 3.59 -10.01
N LYS A 2 10.28 4.61 -9.29
CA LYS A 2 9.22 4.38 -8.30
C LYS A 2 7.98 4.05 -9.12
N GLU A 3 7.38 2.89 -8.90
CA GLU A 3 6.02 2.65 -9.42
C GLU A 3 5.13 3.71 -8.80
N GLU A 4 4.70 4.68 -9.61
CA GLU A 4 3.70 5.65 -9.17
C GLU A 4 2.42 4.88 -8.89
N PHE A 5 1.86 5.12 -7.71
CA PHE A 5 0.64 4.48 -7.28
C PHE A 5 -0.52 4.92 -8.18
N ASP A 6 -1.01 4.01 -9.03
CA ASP A 6 -2.09 4.28 -10.00
C ASP A 6 -3.48 4.07 -9.37
N PHE A 7 -4.07 5.15 -8.90
CA PHE A 7 -5.42 5.16 -8.33
C PHE A 7 -6.51 4.83 -9.37
N ASP A 8 -6.32 5.16 -10.65
CA ASP A 8 -7.34 4.97 -11.68
C ASP A 8 -7.45 3.50 -12.08
N SER A 9 -6.32 2.80 -12.20
CA SER A 9 -6.28 1.35 -12.39
C SER A 9 -6.96 0.60 -11.23
N ILE A 10 -6.66 0.99 -10.00
CA ILE A 10 -7.30 0.41 -8.79
C ILE A 10 -8.80 0.65 -8.80
N ARG A 11 -9.25 1.88 -9.09
CA ARG A 11 -10.68 2.21 -9.18
C ARG A 11 -11.39 1.33 -10.21
N LYS A 12 -10.83 1.22 -11.41
CA LYS A 12 -11.42 0.42 -12.50
C LYS A 12 -11.55 -1.05 -12.11
N LYS A 13 -10.47 -1.65 -11.59
CA LYS A 13 -10.45 -3.04 -11.15
C LYS A 13 -11.42 -3.30 -9.98
N THR A 14 -11.54 -2.35 -9.05
CA THR A 14 -12.50 -2.42 -7.93
C THR A 14 -13.93 -2.51 -8.44
N ILE A 15 -14.30 -1.65 -9.41
CA ILE A 15 -15.64 -1.66 -10.01
C ILE A 15 -15.91 -2.99 -10.73
N GLU A 16 -14.93 -3.52 -11.47
CA GLU A 16 -15.05 -4.81 -12.15
C GLU A 16 -15.26 -5.97 -11.16
N GLN A 17 -14.49 -6.02 -10.07
CA GLN A 17 -14.63 -7.05 -9.04
C GLN A 17 -15.94 -6.95 -8.26
N LEU A 18 -16.38 -5.73 -7.92
CA LEU A 18 -17.68 -5.49 -7.28
C LEU A 18 -18.83 -6.00 -8.14
N LYS A 19 -18.81 -5.70 -9.44
CA LYS A 19 -19.81 -6.20 -10.40
C LYS A 19 -19.78 -7.73 -10.52
N ALA A 20 -18.61 -8.33 -10.38
CA ALA A 20 -18.42 -9.78 -10.47
C ALA A 20 -18.68 -10.53 -9.14
N GLY A 21 -18.97 -9.82 -8.04
CA GLY A 21 -19.08 -10.42 -6.71
C GLY A 21 -17.78 -11.04 -6.18
N LYS A 22 -16.63 -10.61 -6.72
CA LYS A 22 -15.31 -11.10 -6.33
C LYS A 22 -14.80 -10.34 -5.09
N PRO A 23 -13.99 -10.98 -4.24
CA PRO A 23 -13.34 -10.28 -3.13
C PRO A 23 -12.45 -9.14 -3.65
N LEU A 24 -12.35 -8.07 -2.85
CA LEU A 24 -11.48 -6.92 -3.12
C LEU A 24 -10.13 -7.02 -2.44
N LEU A 25 -10.02 -7.94 -1.48
CA LEU A 25 -8.88 -8.15 -0.60
C LEU A 25 -8.33 -9.57 -0.81
N GLY A 26 -7.10 -9.63 -1.31
CA GLY A 26 -6.38 -10.85 -1.64
C GLY A 26 -5.17 -10.48 -2.49
N LYS A 27 -4.22 -11.41 -2.65
CA LYS A 27 -2.92 -11.14 -3.32
C LYS A 27 -3.09 -10.51 -4.71
N ASP A 28 -4.12 -10.93 -5.44
CA ASP A 28 -4.36 -10.53 -6.82
C ASP A 28 -5.59 -9.61 -6.98
N ASP A 29 -6.16 -9.14 -5.87
CA ASP A 29 -7.40 -8.35 -5.90
C ASP A 29 -7.15 -6.85 -6.00
N ALA A 30 -8.22 -6.08 -6.18
CA ALA A 30 -8.14 -4.65 -6.46
C ALA A 30 -7.40 -3.85 -5.37
N PHE A 31 -7.48 -4.27 -4.11
CA PHE A 31 -6.84 -3.53 -3.01
C PHE A 31 -5.45 -4.04 -2.60
N ALA A 32 -4.92 -5.12 -3.19
CA ALA A 32 -3.54 -5.56 -2.96
C ALA A 32 -2.49 -4.44 -3.07
N PRO A 33 -2.46 -3.64 -4.16
CA PRO A 33 -1.50 -2.55 -4.28
C PRO A 33 -1.71 -1.46 -3.23
N LEU A 34 -2.97 -1.13 -2.89
CA LEU A 34 -3.30 -0.15 -1.86
C LEU A 34 -2.79 -0.58 -0.48
N LEU A 35 -3.04 -1.84 -0.09
CA LEU A 35 -2.56 -2.38 1.17
C LEU A 35 -1.03 -2.40 1.22
N THR A 36 -0.38 -2.81 0.13
CA THR A 36 1.09 -2.78 0.01
C THR A 36 1.65 -1.37 0.21
N SER A 37 1.01 -0.37 -0.39
CA SER A 37 1.40 1.05 -0.24
C SER A 37 1.33 1.51 1.22
N ILE A 38 0.23 1.20 1.91
CA ILE A 38 0.03 1.54 3.33
C ILE A 38 1.09 0.87 4.22
N LEU A 39 1.34 -0.43 4.01
CA LEU A 39 2.32 -1.19 4.80
C LEU A 39 3.74 -0.69 4.59
N ASN A 40 4.11 -0.35 3.34
CA ASN A 40 5.41 0.23 3.04
C ASN A 40 5.57 1.61 3.68
N ALA A 41 4.55 2.46 3.64
CA ALA A 41 4.58 3.77 4.29
C ALA A 41 4.73 3.66 5.82
N ALA A 42 4.00 2.74 6.45
CA ALA A 42 4.14 2.46 7.88
C ALA A 42 5.56 1.98 8.23
N LEU A 43 6.11 1.05 7.44
CA LEU A 43 7.46 0.54 7.64
C LEU A 43 8.54 1.63 7.47
N GLU A 44 8.38 2.53 6.49
CA GLU A 44 9.27 3.67 6.27
C GLU A 44 9.22 4.63 7.47
N GLY A 45 8.03 4.90 8.00
CA GLY A 45 7.83 5.71 9.21
C GLY A 45 8.53 5.12 10.44
N GLU A 46 8.37 3.81 10.66
CA GLU A 46 9.03 3.07 11.75
C GLU A 46 10.57 3.13 11.63
N LYS A 47 11.11 2.94 10.42
CA LYS A 47 12.56 3.06 10.17
C LYS A 47 13.06 4.46 10.50
N MET A 48 12.32 5.50 10.13
CA MET A 48 12.69 6.89 10.41
C MET A 48 12.70 7.15 11.92
N HIS A 49 11.72 6.65 12.66
CA HIS A 49 11.66 6.75 14.12
C HIS A 49 12.87 6.07 14.78
N ILE A 50 13.22 4.85 14.39
CA ILE A 50 14.39 4.14 14.93
C ILE A 50 15.69 4.89 14.65
N LEU A 51 15.84 5.46 13.45
CA LEU A 51 17.02 6.24 13.08
C LEU A 51 17.13 7.54 13.88
N GLN A 52 16.01 8.23 14.13
CA GLN A 52 15.98 9.43 14.97
C GLN A 52 16.36 9.10 16.43
N LYS A 53 15.82 8.02 16.98
CA LYS A 53 16.14 7.57 18.34
C LYS A 53 17.65 7.27 18.50
N LYS A 54 18.24 6.54 17.56
CA LYS A 54 19.69 6.26 17.55
C LYS A 54 20.57 7.51 17.47
N LYS A 55 20.10 8.60 16.86
CA LYS A 55 20.83 9.88 16.79
C LYS A 55 20.67 10.73 18.05
N SER A 56 19.60 10.51 18.83
CA SER A 56 19.40 11.21 20.11
C SER A 56 20.11 10.53 21.29
N ASP A 57 20.39 9.23 21.18
CA ASP A 57 21.04 8.43 22.23
C ASP A 57 22.59 8.44 22.15
N GLY A 58 23.20 9.19 21.22
CA GLY A 58 24.66 9.29 21.03
C GLY A 58 25.11 10.73 20.93
#